data_AF-A0A8R2B2G3-F1
#
_entry.id   AF-A0A8R2B2G3-F1
#
_cell.length_a   1.000
_cell.length_b   1.000
_cell.length_c   1.000
_cell.angle_alpha   90.00
_cell.angle_beta   90.00
_cell.angle_gamma   90.00
#
_symmetry.space_group_name_H-M   'P 1'
#
loop_
_entity.id
_entity.type
_entity.pdbx_description
1 polymer ?
#
loop_
_entity_poly.entity_id
_entity_poly.type
_entity_poly.pdbx_seq_one_letter_code
_entity_poly.pdbx_strand_id
1 'polypeptide(L)'
;MKFYIVNPLYTALFSVIILAALSSSFDLNFFTDDDGKTYINSKYEVVFGGRKVLKIGGTNIPGLSSCRLLTADEKSKIRKLEEEYNIKREKERILREAEKEKERIQREKERRQRDAEKEKERRQREEERQQRYAKKEEERRQRDAERKKEQRRREVEKRREQKNRDEEKRRDQIQREKERQKDEAEREKYRQIRISERAQNDLEREMRDLERQRQQQIRDMEQQQRDAEIAQRAAESAQREAEKAYLEMELARRIKNALIRPRKPNSIQIIPRNRGMGGTGVTYSKITKKNNAIHLYE
;
A
#
# COMPACT_ATOMS: atom_id res chain seq x y z
N MET A 1 -57.58 -7.13 69.35
CA MET A 1 -57.49 -5.78 69.95
C MET A 1 -56.05 -5.31 69.88
N LYS A 2 -55.76 -4.15 69.28
CA LYS A 2 -54.38 -3.64 69.17
C LYS A 2 -54.05 -2.83 70.43
N PHE A 3 -53.10 -3.31 71.23
CA PHE A 3 -52.57 -2.56 72.37
C PHE A 3 -51.55 -1.55 71.86
N TYR A 4 -51.90 -0.27 71.88
CA TYR A 4 -50.94 0.80 71.66
C TYR A 4 -50.13 0.99 72.94
N ILE A 5 -48.84 0.62 72.88
CA ILE A 5 -47.89 0.91 73.96
C ILE A 5 -47.55 2.40 73.83
N VAL A 6 -48.26 3.23 74.59
CA VAL A 6 -47.92 4.65 74.70
C VAL A 6 -46.59 4.74 75.44
N ASN A 7 -45.57 5.26 74.75
CA ASN A 7 -44.23 5.35 75.31
C ASN A 7 -44.26 6.23 76.58
N PRO A 8 -43.80 5.71 77.72
CA PRO A 8 -43.92 6.38 79.03
C PRO A 8 -43.21 7.74 79.10
N LEU A 9 -42.29 8.01 78.18
CA LEU A 9 -41.67 9.33 78.07
C LEU A 9 -42.66 10.41 77.64
N TYR A 10 -43.59 10.11 76.72
CA TYR A 10 -44.57 11.11 76.26
C TYR A 10 -45.64 11.40 77.32
N THR A 11 -46.04 10.40 78.10
CA THR A 11 -46.98 10.61 79.21
C THR A 11 -46.34 11.42 80.33
N ALA A 12 -45.05 11.19 80.63
CA ALA A 12 -44.28 12.02 81.57
C ALA A 12 -44.15 13.47 81.08
N LEU A 13 -43.81 13.68 79.81
CA LEU A 13 -43.68 15.01 79.22
C LEU A 13 -45.02 15.77 79.21
N PHE A 14 -46.11 15.07 78.87
CA PHE A 14 -47.45 15.65 78.86
C PHE A 14 -47.97 15.98 80.27
N SER A 15 -47.67 15.14 81.26
CA SER A 15 -48.02 15.43 82.67
C SER A 15 -47.22 16.60 83.23
N VAL A 16 -45.95 16.77 82.85
CA VAL A 16 -45.16 17.97 83.21
C VAL A 16 -45.74 19.23 82.55
N ILE A 17 -46.16 19.16 81.29
CA ILE A 17 -46.80 20.28 80.59
C ILE A 17 -48.14 20.65 81.26
N ILE A 18 -48.97 19.67 81.61
CA ILE A 18 -50.22 19.90 82.33
C ILE A 18 -49.95 20.51 83.72
N LEU A 19 -48.98 19.99 84.46
CA LEU A 19 -48.62 20.52 85.77
C LEU A 19 -48.10 21.96 85.69
N ALA A 20 -47.31 22.29 84.65
CA ALA A 20 -46.81 23.63 84.39
C ALA A 20 -47.92 24.60 83.95
N ALA A 21 -48.89 24.15 83.15
CA ALA A 21 -50.05 24.95 82.75
C ALA A 21 -51.05 25.15 83.90
N LEU A 22 -51.23 24.16 84.77
CA LEU A 22 -52.07 24.28 85.96
C LEU A 22 -51.42 25.17 87.01
N SER A 23 -50.10 25.07 87.21
CA SER A 23 -49.38 25.96 88.13
C SER A 23 -49.33 27.40 87.63
N SER A 24 -49.29 27.63 86.31
CA SER A 24 -49.40 28.98 85.74
C SER A 24 -50.79 29.60 85.82
N SER A 25 -51.83 28.81 86.10
CA SER A 25 -53.23 29.27 86.16
C SER A 25 -53.68 29.72 87.57
N PHE A 26 -52.83 29.55 88.59
CA PHE A 26 -53.10 30.10 89.91
C PHE A 26 -52.56 31.54 89.98
N ASP A 27 -53.44 32.53 89.89
CA ASP A 27 -53.16 33.97 90.16
C ASP A 27 -52.92 34.23 91.67
N LEU A 28 -52.06 33.41 92.29
CA LEU A 28 -51.59 33.57 93.64
C LEU A 28 -50.08 33.84 93.55
N ASN A 29 -49.70 35.11 93.53
CA ASN A 29 -48.31 35.49 93.65
C ASN A 29 -47.89 35.27 95.10
N PHE A 30 -47.18 34.17 95.33
CA PHE A 30 -46.51 33.89 96.59
C PHE A 30 -45.14 34.56 96.56
N PHE A 31 -44.91 35.43 97.53
CA PHE A 31 -43.58 36.01 97.76
C PHE A 31 -43.16 35.69 99.19
N THR A 32 -41.91 35.26 99.35
CA THR A 32 -41.33 34.98 100.65
C THR A 32 -40.30 36.05 100.93
N ASP A 33 -40.41 36.68 102.10
CA ASP A 33 -39.45 37.68 102.56
C ASP A 33 -38.22 37.01 103.17
N ASP A 34 -37.13 37.77 103.36
CA ASP A 34 -35.85 37.26 103.88
C ASP A 34 -35.97 36.67 105.30
N ASP A 35 -37.01 37.08 106.05
CA ASP A 35 -37.40 36.55 107.36
C ASP A 35 -38.17 35.20 107.29
N GLY A 36 -38.39 34.64 106.09
CA GLY A 36 -39.08 33.37 105.88
C GLY A 36 -40.61 33.45 105.94
N LYS A 37 -41.18 34.66 105.99
CA LYS A 37 -42.64 34.90 105.98
C LYS A 37 -43.17 34.88 104.55
N THR A 38 -44.33 34.25 104.36
CA THR A 38 -44.96 34.12 103.04
C THR A 38 -46.17 35.05 102.91
N TYR A 39 -46.23 35.77 101.80
CA TYR A 39 -47.29 36.73 101.50
C TYR A 39 -48.03 36.33 100.23
N ILE A 40 -49.34 36.60 100.21
CA ILE A 40 -50.21 36.39 99.05
C ILE A 40 -50.72 37.74 98.56
N ASN A 41 -50.49 38.01 97.27
CA ASN A 41 -51.03 39.15 96.52
C ASN A 41 -50.82 40.51 97.25
N SER A 42 -49.72 40.63 98.00
CA SER A 42 -49.31 41.82 98.76
C SER A 42 -50.39 42.34 99.75
N LYS A 43 -51.36 41.49 100.12
CA LYS A 43 -52.52 41.83 100.95
C LYS A 43 -52.65 40.97 102.21
N TYR A 44 -52.16 39.73 102.16
CA TYR A 44 -52.28 38.77 103.25
C TYR A 44 -50.91 38.18 103.60
N GLU A 45 -50.63 38.04 104.89
CA GLU A 45 -49.57 37.17 105.39
C GLU A 45 -50.18 35.80 105.67
N VAL A 46 -49.52 34.76 105.18
CA VAL A 46 -49.97 33.38 105.34
C VAL A 46 -48.87 32.54 105.98
N VAL A 47 -49.29 31.69 106.91
CA VAL A 47 -48.39 30.70 107.53
C VAL A 47 -48.89 29.32 107.13
N PHE A 48 -48.02 28.55 106.49
CA PHE A 48 -48.29 27.18 106.08
C PHE A 48 -48.03 26.19 107.24
N GLY A 49 -48.68 25.03 107.21
CA GLY A 49 -48.46 23.95 108.19
C GLY A 49 -49.63 23.66 109.14
N GLY A 50 -50.83 24.15 108.84
CA GLY A 50 -52.05 23.84 109.59
C GLY A 50 -52.96 22.83 108.88
N ARG A 51 -53.98 22.32 109.58
CA ARG A 51 -55.04 21.46 108.98
C ARG A 51 -56.26 22.26 108.49
N LYS A 52 -56.18 23.59 108.47
CA LYS A 52 -57.32 24.46 108.11
C LYS A 52 -57.29 24.78 106.62
N VAL A 53 -58.49 24.89 106.05
CA VAL A 53 -58.72 25.46 104.72
C VAL A 53 -59.23 26.88 104.94
N LEU A 54 -58.47 27.88 104.53
CA LEU A 54 -58.85 29.28 104.68
C LEU A 54 -59.25 29.86 103.33
N LYS A 55 -60.35 30.63 103.32
CA LYS A 55 -60.81 31.33 102.12
C LYS A 55 -60.15 32.70 102.06
N ILE A 56 -59.24 32.89 101.11
CA ILE A 56 -58.48 34.12 100.91
C ILE A 56 -58.77 34.64 99.50
N GLY A 57 -59.33 35.85 99.38
CA GLY A 57 -59.58 36.47 98.08
C GLY A 57 -60.52 35.71 97.15
N GLY A 58 -61.43 34.89 97.69
CA GLY A 58 -62.36 34.07 96.90
C GLY A 58 -61.88 32.62 96.68
N THR A 59 -60.61 32.32 96.93
CA THR A 59 -60.00 31.00 96.72
C THR A 59 -59.84 30.26 98.04
N ASN A 60 -60.12 28.95 98.06
CA ASN A 60 -59.92 28.10 99.23
C ASN A 60 -58.50 27.53 99.20
N ILE A 61 -57.68 27.92 100.17
CA ILE A 61 -56.29 27.47 100.28
C ILE A 61 -56.20 26.46 101.42
N PRO A 62 -55.97 25.16 101.13
CA PRO A 62 -55.79 24.14 102.15
C PRO A 62 -54.39 24.21 102.78
N GLY A 63 -54.23 23.71 104.01
CA GLY A 63 -52.93 23.53 104.65
C GLY A 63 -52.38 24.76 105.41
N LEU A 64 -53.21 25.79 105.61
CA LEU A 64 -52.82 27.01 106.30
C LEU A 64 -53.01 26.88 107.82
N SER A 65 -52.07 27.41 108.59
CA SER A 65 -52.18 27.51 110.06
C SER A 65 -52.85 28.83 110.46
N SER A 66 -52.50 29.94 109.82
CA SER A 66 -53.11 31.25 110.03
C SER A 66 -53.06 32.12 108.77
N CYS A 67 -53.95 33.11 108.73
CA CYS A 67 -53.97 34.17 107.72
C CYS A 67 -54.25 35.50 108.42
N ARG A 68 -53.45 36.53 108.14
CA ARG A 68 -53.63 37.89 108.65
C ARG A 68 -53.66 38.90 107.52
N LEU A 69 -54.55 39.90 107.62
CA LEU A 69 -54.52 41.08 106.76
C LEU A 69 -53.31 41.94 107.11
N LEU A 70 -52.60 42.40 106.09
CA LEU A 70 -51.46 43.28 106.27
C LEU A 70 -51.91 44.69 106.68
N THR A 71 -51.16 45.29 107.59
CA THR A 71 -51.31 46.72 107.95
C THR A 71 -50.81 47.62 106.81
N ALA A 72 -51.18 48.91 106.82
CA ALA A 72 -50.81 49.84 105.75
C ALA A 72 -49.28 49.97 105.59
N ASP A 73 -48.55 49.98 106.69
CA ASP A 73 -47.08 50.06 106.70
C ASP A 73 -46.44 48.78 106.13
N GLU A 74 -46.96 47.60 106.49
CA GLU A 74 -46.48 46.32 105.95
C GLU A 74 -46.76 46.19 104.44
N LYS A 75 -47.93 46.65 103.97
CA LYS A 75 -48.25 46.70 102.53
C LYS A 75 -47.25 47.54 101.75
N SER A 76 -46.81 48.67 102.32
CA SER A 76 -45.84 49.55 101.66
C SER A 76 -44.45 48.90 101.54
N LYS A 77 -44.04 48.11 102.54
CA LYS A 77 -42.76 47.37 102.52
C LYS A 77 -42.79 46.25 101.48
N ILE A 78 -43.88 45.47 101.45
CA ILE A 78 -44.03 44.36 100.51
C ILE A 78 -44.11 44.85 99.06
N ARG A 79 -44.76 46.00 98.82
CA ARG A 79 -44.78 46.62 97.49
C ARG A 79 -43.37 46.99 96.99
N LYS A 80 -42.50 47.49 97.87
CA LYS A 80 -41.09 47.78 97.53
C LYS A 80 -40.31 46.49 97.21
N LEU A 81 -40.50 45.43 97.99
CA LEU A 81 -39.89 44.12 97.73
C LEU A 81 -40.34 43.52 96.40
N GLU A 82 -41.63 43.66 96.07
CA GLU A 82 -42.20 43.21 94.79
C GLU A 82 -41.60 43.99 93.60
N GLU A 83 -41.44 45.31 93.74
CA GLU A 83 -40.77 46.16 92.76
C GLU A 83 -39.29 45.76 92.56
N GLU A 84 -38.55 45.53 93.64
CA GLU A 84 -37.15 45.06 93.58
C GLU A 84 -37.02 43.67 92.93
N TYR A 85 -37.94 42.76 93.25
CA TYR A 85 -37.99 41.42 92.65
C TYR A 85 -38.26 41.49 91.14
N ASN A 86 -39.20 42.33 90.73
CA ASN A 86 -39.51 42.55 89.31
C ASN A 86 -38.31 43.15 88.55
N ILE A 87 -37.60 44.13 89.14
CA ILE A 87 -36.39 44.71 88.56
C ILE A 87 -35.29 43.65 88.40
N LYS A 88 -35.07 42.78 89.40
CA LYS A 88 -34.09 41.68 89.30
C LYS A 88 -34.46 40.70 88.18
N ARG A 89 -35.74 40.31 88.10
CA ARG A 89 -36.25 39.39 87.07
C ARG A 89 -36.13 39.98 85.66
N GLU A 90 -36.36 41.28 85.50
CA GLU A 90 -36.23 41.97 84.22
C GLU A 90 -34.76 42.07 83.77
N LYS A 91 -33.83 42.37 84.68
CA LYS A 91 -32.39 42.32 84.40
C LYS A 91 -31.92 40.93 83.98
N GLU A 92 -32.43 39.88 84.62
CA GLU A 92 -32.13 38.49 84.24
C GLU A 92 -32.66 38.15 82.83
N ARG A 93 -33.85 38.63 82.46
CA ARG A 93 -34.39 38.47 81.10
C ARG A 93 -33.50 39.14 80.06
N ILE A 94 -33.12 40.39 80.29
CA ILE A 94 -32.25 41.15 79.38
C ILE A 94 -30.89 40.46 79.21
N LEU A 95 -30.28 39.97 80.29
CA LEU A 95 -29.02 39.23 80.22
C LEU A 95 -29.15 37.93 79.41
N ARG A 96 -30.23 37.16 79.62
CA ARG A 96 -30.50 35.93 78.84
C ARG A 96 -30.76 36.23 77.36
N GLU A 97 -31.43 37.32 77.02
CA GLU A 97 -31.65 37.72 75.63
C GLU A 97 -30.34 38.16 74.97
N ALA A 98 -29.51 38.94 75.66
CA ALA A 98 -28.19 39.33 75.18
C ALA A 98 -27.25 38.12 74.96
N GLU A 99 -27.33 37.10 75.81
CA GLU A 99 -26.57 35.85 75.64
C GLU A 99 -27.06 35.05 74.42
N LYS A 100 -28.38 34.90 74.25
CA LYS A 100 -28.98 34.27 73.06
C LYS A 100 -28.64 35.00 71.77
N GLU A 101 -28.55 36.33 71.80
CA GLU A 101 -28.19 37.13 70.64
C GLU A 101 -26.72 36.95 70.26
N LYS A 102 -25.80 36.90 71.24
CA LYS A 102 -24.39 36.53 71.01
C LYS A 102 -24.27 35.14 70.40
N GLU A 103 -25.02 34.16 70.89
CA GLU A 103 -25.05 32.80 70.34
C GLU A 103 -25.55 32.77 68.88
N ARG A 104 -26.60 33.54 68.57
CA ARG A 104 -27.12 33.67 67.19
C ARG A 104 -26.06 34.25 66.24
N ILE A 105 -25.41 35.34 66.65
CA ILE A 105 -24.35 35.98 65.86
C ILE A 105 -23.18 35.01 65.63
N GLN A 106 -22.81 34.23 66.64
CA GLN A 106 -21.72 33.25 66.53
C GLN A 106 -22.08 32.12 65.56
N ARG A 107 -23.29 31.56 65.64
CA ARG A 107 -23.79 30.54 64.71
C ARG A 107 -23.89 31.06 63.28
N GLU A 108 -24.28 32.32 63.09
CA GLU A 108 -24.35 32.90 61.75
C GLU A 108 -22.97 33.11 61.14
N LYS A 109 -21.99 33.59 61.93
CA LYS A 109 -20.58 33.68 61.49
C LYS A 109 -20.02 32.32 61.09
N GLU A 110 -20.29 31.28 61.87
CA GLU A 110 -19.84 29.92 61.57
C GLU A 110 -20.47 29.38 60.27
N ARG A 111 -21.78 29.62 60.06
CA ARG A 111 -22.44 29.25 58.79
C ARG A 111 -21.82 29.96 57.59
N ARG A 112 -21.61 31.27 57.69
CA ARG A 112 -20.97 32.06 56.62
C ARG A 112 -19.56 31.57 56.31
N GLN A 113 -18.78 31.19 57.34
CA GLN A 113 -17.44 30.62 57.14
C GLN A 113 -17.49 29.27 56.42
N ARG A 114 -18.37 28.35 56.86
CA ARG A 114 -18.54 27.04 56.20
C ARG A 114 -19.01 27.17 54.75
N ASP A 115 -19.91 28.10 54.47
CA ASP A 115 -20.42 28.32 53.11
C ASP A 115 -19.34 28.93 52.21
N ALA A 116 -18.55 29.89 52.73
CA ALA A 116 -17.41 30.45 52.00
C ALA A 116 -16.32 29.40 51.72
N GLU A 117 -16.07 28.48 52.66
CA GLU A 117 -15.12 27.39 52.47
C GLU A 117 -15.59 26.39 51.41
N LYS A 118 -16.86 25.97 51.45
CA LYS A 118 -17.48 25.12 50.42
C LYS A 118 -17.46 25.78 49.04
N GLU A 119 -17.64 27.10 48.97
CA GLU A 119 -17.59 27.81 47.70
C GLU A 119 -16.17 27.82 47.12
N LYS A 120 -15.14 28.04 47.95
CA LYS A 120 -13.73 27.93 47.53
C LYS A 120 -13.40 26.51 47.06
N GLU A 121 -13.85 25.48 47.78
CA GLU A 121 -13.66 24.08 47.41
C GLU A 121 -14.33 23.75 46.06
N ARG A 122 -15.55 24.26 45.83
CA ARG A 122 -16.25 24.10 44.55
C ARG A 122 -15.49 24.74 43.39
N ARG A 123 -15.01 25.98 43.57
CA ARG A 123 -14.22 26.69 42.55
C ARG A 123 -12.92 25.95 42.23
N GLN A 124 -12.19 25.48 43.24
CA GLN A 124 -10.97 24.69 43.04
C GLN A 124 -11.24 23.39 42.27
N ARG A 125 -12.34 22.68 42.59
CA ARG A 125 -12.73 21.46 41.85
C ARG A 125 -13.13 21.75 40.40
N GLU A 126 -13.78 22.88 40.13
CA GLU A 126 -14.10 23.29 38.76
C GLU A 126 -12.84 23.65 37.97
N GLU A 127 -11.91 24.40 38.56
CA GLU A 127 -10.62 24.72 37.96
C GLU A 127 -9.81 23.44 37.65
N GLU A 128 -9.74 22.49 38.59
CA GLU A 128 -9.06 21.21 38.38
C GLU A 128 -9.72 20.40 37.25
N ARG A 129 -11.05 20.39 37.18
CA ARG A 129 -11.77 19.75 36.07
C ARG A 129 -11.44 20.41 34.74
N GLN A 130 -11.47 21.74 34.67
CA GLN A 130 -11.14 22.49 33.45
C GLN A 130 -9.70 22.21 33.00
N GLN A 131 -8.73 22.23 33.91
CA GLN A 131 -7.34 21.87 33.60
C GLN A 131 -7.22 20.43 33.09
N ARG A 132 -7.95 19.48 33.69
CA ARG A 132 -7.96 18.09 33.24
C ARG A 132 -8.57 17.93 31.85
N TYR A 133 -9.63 18.69 31.53
CA TYR A 133 -10.21 18.72 30.19
C TYR A 133 -9.25 19.33 29.16
N ALA A 134 -8.65 20.48 29.48
CA ALA A 134 -7.66 21.13 28.61
C ALA A 134 -6.47 20.21 28.31
N LYS A 135 -5.92 19.56 29.36
CA LYS A 135 -4.82 18.59 29.21
C LYS A 135 -5.19 17.40 28.33
N LYS A 136 -6.40 16.86 28.49
CA LYS A 136 -6.90 15.76 27.63
C LYS A 136 -7.12 16.22 26.19
N GLU A 137 -7.56 17.46 25.99
CA GLU A 137 -7.77 18.01 24.65
C GLU A 137 -6.44 18.25 23.92
N GLU A 138 -5.44 18.83 24.61
CA GLU A 138 -4.09 18.96 24.07
C GLU A 138 -3.48 17.59 23.73
N GLU A 139 -3.64 16.60 24.60
CA GLU A 139 -3.16 15.24 24.35
C GLU A 139 -3.81 14.62 23.10
N ARG A 140 -5.12 14.82 22.91
CA ARG A 140 -5.81 14.40 21.68
C ARG A 140 -5.25 15.10 20.45
N ARG A 141 -5.05 16.42 20.51
CA ARG A 141 -4.46 17.20 19.42
C ARG A 141 -3.04 16.73 19.07
N GLN A 142 -2.23 16.39 20.07
CA GLN A 142 -0.88 15.84 19.87
C GLN A 142 -0.94 14.48 19.18
N ARG A 143 -1.78 13.55 19.64
CA ARG A 143 -1.96 12.24 19.01
C ARG A 143 -2.44 12.35 17.56
N ASP A 144 -3.37 13.26 17.28
CA ASP A 144 -3.87 13.47 15.92
C ASP A 144 -2.80 14.10 15.01
N ALA A 145 -2.00 15.03 15.54
CA ALA A 145 -0.86 15.59 14.81
C ALA A 145 0.21 14.53 14.51
N GLU A 146 0.46 13.62 15.45
CA GLU A 146 1.39 12.50 15.28
C GLU A 146 0.90 11.51 14.22
N ARG A 147 -0.37 11.08 14.30
CA ARG A 147 -1.01 10.25 13.28
C ARG A 147 -0.94 10.89 11.89
N LYS A 148 -1.17 12.20 11.78
CA LYS A 148 -1.08 12.92 10.51
C LYS A 148 0.35 13.00 9.98
N LYS A 149 1.35 13.16 10.85
CA LYS A 149 2.78 13.09 10.47
C LYS A 149 3.15 11.69 9.99
N GLU A 150 2.68 10.65 10.69
CA GLU A 150 2.93 9.26 10.31
C GLU A 150 2.29 8.91 8.95
N GLN A 151 1.03 9.29 8.74
CA GLN A 151 0.36 9.11 7.45
C GLN A 151 1.14 9.78 6.30
N ARG A 152 1.61 11.02 6.51
CA ARG A 152 2.45 11.71 5.52
C ARG A 152 3.75 10.96 5.24
N ARG A 153 4.41 10.41 6.27
CA ARG A 153 5.63 9.61 6.09
C ARG A 153 5.35 8.36 5.25
N ARG A 154 4.29 7.62 5.57
CA ARG A 154 3.88 6.42 4.82
C ARG A 154 3.52 6.75 3.37
N GLU A 155 2.87 7.89 3.11
CA GLU A 155 2.55 8.31 1.74
C GLU A 155 3.80 8.68 0.95
N VAL A 156 4.76 9.39 1.56
CA VAL A 156 6.05 9.70 0.95
C VAL A 156 6.84 8.44 0.65
N GLU A 157 6.84 7.47 1.56
CA GLU A 157 7.49 6.17 1.40
C GLU A 157 6.88 5.39 0.23
N LYS A 158 5.55 5.27 0.16
CA LYS A 158 4.86 4.65 -0.98
C LYS A 158 5.19 5.32 -2.30
N ARG A 159 5.25 6.65 -2.34
CA ARG A 159 5.66 7.38 -3.56
C ARG A 159 7.12 7.10 -3.94
N ARG A 160 8.02 6.96 -2.97
CA ARG A 160 9.43 6.60 -3.22
C ARG A 160 9.55 5.17 -3.75
N GLU A 161 8.88 4.21 -3.12
CA GLU A 161 8.84 2.83 -3.61
C GLU A 161 8.30 2.74 -5.03
N GLN A 162 7.23 3.48 -5.34
CA GLN A 162 6.65 3.48 -6.66
C GLN A 162 7.61 4.08 -7.70
N LYS A 163 8.28 5.19 -7.38
CA LYS A 163 9.33 5.75 -8.24
C LYS A 163 10.47 4.75 -8.47
N ASN A 164 10.92 4.06 -7.43
CA ASN A 164 11.99 3.06 -7.55
C ASN A 164 11.56 1.89 -8.44
N ARG A 165 10.32 1.39 -8.30
CA ARG A 165 9.77 0.33 -9.17
C ARG A 165 9.66 0.78 -10.63
N ASP A 166 9.24 2.02 -10.87
CA ASP A 166 9.14 2.56 -12.22
C ASP A 166 10.53 2.79 -12.85
N GLU A 167 11.51 3.22 -12.04
CA GLU A 167 12.89 3.36 -12.47
C GLU A 167 13.55 2.01 -12.78
N GLU A 168 13.31 1.00 -11.94
CA GLU A 168 13.76 -0.38 -12.15
C GLU A 168 13.20 -0.97 -13.45
N LYS A 169 11.88 -0.83 -13.68
CA LYS A 169 11.25 -1.23 -14.96
C LYS A 169 11.86 -0.53 -16.17
N ARG A 170 12.21 0.76 -16.05
CA ARG A 170 12.88 1.50 -17.13
C ARG A 170 14.29 0.96 -17.38
N ARG A 171 15.05 0.66 -16.32
CA ARG A 171 16.38 0.06 -16.44
C ARG A 171 16.30 -1.31 -17.13
N ASP A 172 15.35 -2.15 -16.74
CA ASP A 172 15.12 -3.45 -17.36
C ASP A 172 14.72 -3.32 -18.83
N GLN A 173 13.86 -2.36 -19.17
CA GLN A 173 13.49 -2.09 -20.57
C GLN A 173 14.70 -1.67 -21.40
N ILE A 174 15.51 -0.74 -20.90
CA ILE A 174 16.74 -0.29 -21.58
C ILE A 174 17.71 -1.46 -21.75
N GLN A 175 17.84 -2.32 -20.74
CA GLN A 175 18.73 -3.48 -20.82
C GLN A 175 18.27 -4.49 -21.87
N ARG A 176 16.97 -4.81 -21.90
CA ARG A 176 16.37 -5.69 -22.92
C ARG A 176 16.51 -5.10 -24.32
N GLU A 177 16.38 -3.79 -24.48
CA GLU A 177 16.54 -3.12 -25.77
C GLU A 177 18.01 -3.16 -26.23
N LYS A 178 18.96 -2.93 -25.32
CA LYS A 178 20.41 -3.09 -25.60
C LYS A 178 20.76 -4.53 -25.99
N GLU A 179 20.15 -5.52 -25.35
CA GLU A 179 20.35 -6.93 -25.68
C GLU A 179 19.80 -7.25 -27.07
N ARG A 180 18.59 -6.79 -27.40
CA ARG A 180 18.02 -6.92 -28.75
C ARG A 180 18.89 -6.27 -29.82
N GLN A 181 19.43 -5.08 -29.56
CA GLN A 181 20.33 -4.40 -30.49
C GLN A 181 21.64 -5.18 -30.70
N LYS A 182 22.18 -5.80 -29.65
CA LYS A 182 23.37 -6.67 -29.76
C LYS A 182 23.07 -7.90 -30.60
N ASP A 183 21.96 -8.58 -30.33
CA ASP A 183 21.52 -9.77 -31.09
C ASP A 183 21.28 -9.43 -32.57
N GLU A 184 20.69 -8.26 -32.85
CA GLU A 184 20.44 -7.81 -34.22
C GLU A 184 21.75 -7.47 -34.95
N ALA A 185 22.66 -6.75 -34.29
CA ALA A 185 24.00 -6.48 -34.84
C ALA A 185 24.80 -7.76 -35.08
N GLU A 186 24.68 -8.76 -34.21
CA GLU A 186 25.33 -10.06 -34.38
C GLU A 186 24.73 -10.83 -35.56
N ARG A 187 23.39 -10.82 -35.73
CA ARG A 187 22.71 -11.40 -36.89
C ARG A 187 23.12 -10.71 -38.19
N GLU A 188 23.28 -9.39 -38.21
CA GLU A 188 23.75 -8.66 -39.38
C GLU A 188 25.19 -9.02 -39.73
N LYS A 189 26.10 -9.07 -38.74
CA LYS A 189 27.47 -9.55 -38.94
C LYS A 189 27.49 -10.95 -39.53
N TYR A 190 26.69 -11.86 -38.97
CA TYR A 190 26.58 -13.23 -39.48
C TYR A 190 26.04 -13.27 -40.92
N ARG A 191 25.06 -12.43 -41.26
CA ARG A 191 24.56 -12.29 -42.64
C ARG A 191 25.64 -11.80 -43.59
N GLN A 192 26.42 -10.79 -43.19
CA GLN A 192 27.54 -10.27 -44.00
C GLN A 192 28.60 -11.35 -44.24
N ILE A 193 28.99 -12.09 -43.19
CA ILE A 193 29.93 -13.22 -43.31
C ILE A 193 29.40 -14.23 -44.33
N ARG A 194 28.13 -14.64 -44.20
CA ARG A 194 27.52 -15.61 -45.11
C ARG A 194 27.46 -15.13 -46.58
N ILE A 195 27.25 -13.84 -46.80
CA ILE A 195 27.29 -13.24 -48.15
C ILE A 195 28.72 -13.27 -48.68
N SER A 196 29.71 -12.88 -47.87
CA SER A 196 31.12 -12.92 -48.28
C SER A 196 31.61 -14.34 -48.56
N GLU A 197 31.22 -15.33 -47.76
CA GLU A 197 31.54 -16.74 -48.00
C GLU A 197 30.93 -17.25 -49.30
N ARG A 198 29.67 -16.89 -49.60
CA ARG A 198 29.05 -17.24 -50.88
C ARG A 198 29.80 -16.62 -52.06
N ALA A 199 30.13 -15.33 -51.98
CA ALA A 199 30.89 -14.65 -53.02
C ALA A 199 32.29 -15.28 -53.21
N GLN A 200 32.98 -15.65 -52.12
CA GLN A 200 34.26 -16.35 -52.20
C GLN A 200 34.13 -17.74 -52.83
N ASN A 201 33.12 -18.51 -52.45
CA ASN A 201 32.87 -19.83 -53.03
C ASN A 201 32.51 -19.75 -54.52
N ASP A 202 31.75 -18.75 -54.93
CA ASP A 202 31.41 -18.52 -56.34
C ASP A 202 32.66 -18.13 -57.14
N LEU A 203 33.52 -17.24 -56.61
CA LEU A 203 34.83 -16.95 -57.22
C LEU A 203 35.73 -18.18 -57.30
N GLU A 204 35.75 -19.03 -56.27
CA GLU A 204 36.53 -20.27 -56.28
C GLU A 204 35.99 -21.28 -57.31
N ARG A 205 34.69 -21.29 -57.57
CA ARG A 205 34.09 -22.10 -58.65
C ARG A 205 34.49 -21.57 -60.01
N GLU A 206 34.37 -20.27 -60.24
CA GLU A 206 34.79 -19.63 -61.50
C GLU A 206 36.27 -19.88 -61.79
N MET A 207 37.13 -19.74 -60.78
CA MET A 207 38.57 -20.03 -60.92
C MET A 207 38.84 -21.50 -61.29
N ARG A 208 38.12 -22.45 -60.68
CA ARG A 208 38.23 -23.88 -61.02
C ARG A 208 37.74 -24.16 -62.44
N ASP A 209 36.67 -23.52 -62.88
CA ASP A 209 36.14 -23.71 -64.23
C ASP A 209 37.05 -23.08 -65.29
N LEU A 210 37.63 -21.90 -65.02
CA LEU A 210 38.68 -21.31 -65.84
C LEU A 210 39.93 -22.20 -65.92
N GLU A 211 40.34 -22.82 -64.81
CA GLU A 211 41.46 -23.76 -64.80
C GLU A 211 41.16 -25.00 -65.63
N ARG A 212 39.94 -25.55 -65.55
CA ARG A 212 39.48 -26.65 -66.41
C ARG A 212 39.48 -26.25 -67.89
N GLN A 213 38.99 -25.06 -68.23
CA GLN A 213 39.03 -24.54 -69.61
C GLN A 213 40.47 -24.41 -70.12
N ARG A 214 41.37 -23.88 -69.28
CA ARG A 214 42.79 -23.77 -69.61
C ARG A 214 43.43 -25.14 -69.83
N GLN A 215 43.15 -26.12 -68.96
CA GLN A 215 43.62 -27.50 -69.15
C GLN A 215 43.04 -28.14 -70.42
N GLN A 216 41.78 -27.86 -70.76
CA GLN A 216 41.19 -28.33 -72.00
C GLN A 216 41.89 -27.72 -73.22
N GLN A 217 42.14 -26.41 -73.23
CA GLN A 217 42.89 -25.75 -74.29
C GLN A 217 44.31 -26.32 -74.45
N ILE A 218 44.99 -26.64 -73.34
CA ILE A 218 46.30 -27.29 -73.38
C ILE A 218 46.17 -28.67 -74.05
N ARG A 219 45.19 -29.49 -73.65
CA ARG A 219 44.96 -30.80 -74.26
C ARG A 219 44.63 -30.70 -75.76
N ASP A 220 43.79 -29.73 -76.14
CA ASP A 220 43.41 -29.52 -77.54
C ASP A 220 44.63 -29.07 -78.38
N MET A 221 45.48 -28.17 -77.84
CA MET A 221 46.73 -27.79 -78.51
C MET A 221 47.72 -28.95 -78.63
N GLU A 222 47.88 -29.76 -77.58
CA GLU A 222 48.74 -30.96 -77.63
C GLU A 222 48.22 -31.98 -78.65
N GLN A 223 46.90 -32.18 -78.72
CA GLN A 223 46.26 -33.04 -79.72
C GLN A 223 46.53 -32.52 -81.13
N GLN A 224 46.36 -31.21 -81.38
CA GLN A 224 46.66 -30.58 -82.66
C GLN A 224 48.14 -30.75 -83.05
N GLN A 225 49.06 -30.62 -82.09
CA GLN A 225 50.49 -30.85 -82.34
C GLN A 225 50.76 -32.31 -82.71
N ARG A 226 50.15 -33.28 -82.01
CA ARG A 226 50.26 -34.71 -82.35
C ARG A 226 49.70 -35.01 -83.73
N ASP A 227 48.53 -34.46 -84.06
CA ASP A 227 47.89 -34.66 -85.36
C ASP A 227 48.71 -34.02 -86.49
N ALA A 228 49.29 -32.84 -86.26
CA ALA A 228 50.21 -32.20 -87.19
C ALA A 228 51.49 -33.02 -87.39
N GLU A 229 52.05 -33.60 -86.32
CA GLU A 229 53.22 -34.49 -86.40
C GLU A 229 52.91 -35.77 -87.18
N ILE A 230 51.75 -36.39 -86.95
CA ILE A 230 51.28 -37.55 -87.71
C ILE A 230 51.12 -37.20 -89.19
N ALA A 231 50.48 -36.06 -89.49
CA ALA A 231 50.29 -35.58 -90.86
C ALA A 231 51.64 -35.31 -91.56
N GLN A 232 52.61 -34.72 -90.85
CA GLN A 232 53.97 -34.54 -91.37
C GLN A 232 54.66 -35.88 -91.65
N ARG A 233 54.61 -36.83 -90.73
CA ARG A 233 55.19 -38.18 -90.93
C ARG A 233 54.53 -38.90 -92.11
N ALA A 234 53.21 -38.78 -92.27
CA ALA A 234 52.46 -39.35 -93.39
C ALA A 234 52.84 -38.70 -94.72
N ALA A 235 53.00 -37.37 -94.73
CA ALA A 235 53.48 -36.63 -95.90
C ALA A 235 54.92 -37.02 -96.26
N GLU A 236 55.82 -37.16 -95.29
CA GLU A 236 57.18 -37.67 -95.51
C GLU A 236 57.17 -39.10 -96.06
N SER A 237 56.34 -40.00 -95.52
CA SER A 237 56.24 -41.36 -96.05
C SER A 237 55.71 -41.39 -97.48
N ALA A 238 54.71 -40.56 -97.79
CA ALA A 238 54.17 -40.43 -99.14
C ALA A 238 55.20 -39.84 -100.10
N GLN A 239 56.02 -38.87 -99.66
CA GLN A 239 57.15 -38.36 -100.44
C GLN A 239 58.19 -39.44 -100.70
N ARG A 240 58.58 -40.22 -99.69
CA ARG A 240 59.53 -41.34 -99.85
C ARG A 240 58.97 -42.43 -100.77
N GLU A 241 57.67 -42.71 -100.71
CA GLU A 241 57.01 -43.64 -101.64
C GLU A 241 56.95 -43.08 -103.07
N ALA A 242 56.64 -41.79 -103.23
CA ALA A 242 56.67 -41.13 -104.52
C ALA A 242 58.09 -41.09 -105.12
N GLU A 243 59.12 -40.86 -104.31
CA GLU A 243 60.53 -40.96 -104.71
C GLU A 243 60.90 -42.38 -105.11
N LYS A 244 60.49 -43.40 -104.35
CA LYS A 244 60.68 -44.81 -104.72
C LYS A 244 59.98 -45.15 -106.03
N ALA A 245 58.72 -44.75 -106.19
CA ALA A 245 57.95 -44.98 -107.43
C ALA A 245 58.56 -44.22 -108.62
N TYR A 246 59.08 -43.01 -108.40
CA TYR A 246 59.81 -42.26 -109.41
C TYR A 246 61.10 -42.97 -109.82
N LEU A 247 61.89 -43.45 -108.84
CA LEU A 247 63.11 -44.23 -109.08
C LEU A 247 62.81 -45.56 -109.78
N GLU A 248 61.75 -46.27 -109.42
CA GLU A 248 61.29 -47.49 -110.10
C GLU A 248 60.83 -47.20 -111.53
N MET A 249 60.07 -46.11 -111.74
CA MET A 249 59.69 -45.66 -113.08
C MET A 249 60.93 -45.30 -113.91
N GLU A 250 61.94 -44.65 -113.31
CA GLU A 250 63.18 -44.29 -113.97
C GLU A 250 64.04 -45.53 -114.30
N LEU A 251 64.08 -46.52 -113.41
CA LEU A 251 64.66 -47.85 -113.64
C LEU A 251 63.94 -48.59 -114.77
N ALA A 252 62.60 -48.60 -114.77
CA ALA A 252 61.80 -49.18 -115.84
C ALA A 252 62.04 -48.46 -117.18
N ARG A 253 62.24 -47.13 -117.16
CA ARG A 253 62.62 -46.33 -118.34
C ARG A 253 64.02 -46.68 -118.84
N ARG A 254 64.99 -46.89 -117.94
CA ARG A 254 66.33 -47.39 -118.28
C ARG A 254 66.32 -48.81 -118.84
N ILE A 255 65.52 -49.72 -118.28
CA ILE A 255 65.33 -51.10 -118.78
C ILE A 255 64.67 -51.08 -120.17
N LYS A 256 63.63 -50.26 -120.36
CA LYS A 256 62.95 -50.08 -121.65
C LYS A 256 63.89 -49.49 -122.72
N ASN A 257 64.81 -48.61 -122.32
CA ASN A 257 65.84 -48.07 -123.21
C ASN A 257 67.02 -49.04 -123.44
N ALA A 258 67.27 -49.99 -122.53
CA ALA A 258 68.28 -51.04 -122.70
C ALA A 258 67.79 -52.20 -123.60
N LEU A 259 66.48 -52.44 -123.69
CA LEU A 259 65.88 -53.50 -124.50
C LEU A 259 65.54 -53.10 -125.96
N ILE A 260 65.77 -51.86 -126.35
CA ILE A 260 65.56 -51.40 -127.73
C ILE A 260 66.92 -50.98 -128.32
N ARG A 261 67.69 -51.98 -128.77
CA ARG A 261 68.72 -51.75 -129.79
C ARG A 261 68.11 -51.96 -131.17
N PRO A 262 68.12 -50.95 -132.06
CA PRO A 262 67.70 -51.12 -133.43
C PRO A 262 68.77 -51.88 -134.22
N ARG A 263 68.41 -53.01 -134.82
CA ARG A 263 69.15 -53.59 -135.95
C ARG A 263 68.20 -53.78 -137.14
N LYS A 264 68.75 -53.36 -138.28
CA LYS A 264 68.16 -53.06 -139.59
C LYS A 264 67.52 -54.26 -140.30
N PRO A 265 66.64 -54.01 -141.29
CA PRO A 265 65.84 -55.02 -141.97
C PRO A 265 66.63 -55.78 -143.03
N ASN A 266 66.26 -57.03 -143.28
CA ASN A 266 66.42 -57.67 -144.60
C ASN A 266 65.33 -58.73 -144.81
N SER A 267 64.38 -58.34 -145.67
CA SER A 267 63.68 -59.11 -146.69
C SER A 267 63.67 -60.65 -146.62
N ILE A 268 62.51 -61.25 -146.34
CA ILE A 268 62.08 -62.52 -146.95
C ILE A 268 60.58 -62.45 -147.26
N GLN A 269 60.23 -63.03 -148.40
CA GLN A 269 59.06 -62.87 -149.23
C GLN A 269 58.04 -64.04 -149.05
N ILE A 270 56.73 -63.70 -149.05
CA ILE A 270 55.53 -64.42 -149.62
C ILE A 270 55.09 -65.73 -148.88
N ILE A 271 53.83 -65.97 -148.46
CA ILE A 271 52.56 -66.31 -149.19
C ILE A 271 51.37 -66.39 -148.17
N PRO A 272 50.09 -66.14 -148.57
CA PRO A 272 48.98 -65.75 -147.70
C PRO A 272 48.00 -66.89 -147.33
N ARG A 273 47.04 -66.63 -146.43
CA ARG A 273 45.73 -67.32 -146.40
C ARG A 273 44.61 -66.47 -145.80
N ASN A 274 43.50 -66.47 -146.54
CA ASN A 274 42.19 -65.85 -146.29
C ASN A 274 41.28 -66.70 -145.36
N ARG A 275 40.16 -66.07 -144.96
CA ARG A 275 38.91 -66.58 -144.32
C ARG A 275 38.92 -66.56 -142.80
N GLY A 276 37.87 -66.12 -142.09
CA GLY A 276 36.50 -65.70 -142.43
C GLY A 276 35.68 -65.68 -141.12
N MET A 277 34.86 -64.64 -140.92
CA MET A 277 33.39 -64.68 -140.81
C MET A 277 32.72 -65.26 -139.54
N GLY A 278 31.75 -64.48 -139.03
CA GLY A 278 30.55 -64.89 -138.27
C GLY A 278 30.68 -64.68 -136.76
N GLY A 279 29.98 -63.75 -136.08
CA GLY A 279 28.52 -63.69 -135.84
C GLY A 279 28.25 -64.34 -134.45
N THR A 280 27.50 -63.83 -133.46
CA THR A 280 26.24 -63.05 -133.38
C THR A 280 25.86 -62.79 -131.90
N GLY A 281 25.04 -61.77 -131.61
CA GLY A 281 24.20 -61.59 -130.38
C GLY A 281 24.75 -60.56 -129.37
N VAL A 282 24.19 -59.35 -129.13
CA VAL A 282 22.86 -58.94 -128.57
C VAL A 282 22.61 -59.58 -127.19
N THR A 283 22.58 -58.83 -126.07
CA THR A 283 21.40 -58.07 -125.58
C THR A 283 21.73 -56.87 -124.67
N TYR A 284 20.73 -55.98 -124.57
CA TYR A 284 20.63 -54.74 -123.79
C TYR A 284 20.30 -54.93 -122.31
N SER A 285 20.56 -53.89 -121.50
CA SER A 285 19.65 -53.39 -120.46
C SER A 285 19.97 -51.93 -120.08
N LYS A 286 19.04 -51.02 -120.43
CA LYS A 286 18.80 -49.69 -119.82
C LYS A 286 18.39 -49.87 -118.35
N ILE A 287 18.53 -48.90 -117.45
CA ILE A 287 17.53 -47.84 -117.17
C ILE A 287 18.16 -46.66 -116.39
N THR A 288 17.66 -45.48 -116.76
CA THR A 288 17.88 -44.10 -116.32
C THR A 288 16.97 -43.64 -115.16
N LYS A 289 17.36 -42.61 -114.39
CA LYS A 289 16.65 -41.33 -114.04
C LYS A 289 17.29 -40.73 -112.77
N LYS A 290 17.87 -39.51 -112.75
CA LYS A 290 17.30 -38.14 -112.70
C LYS A 290 16.28 -37.85 -111.58
N ASN A 291 16.65 -36.85 -110.75
CA ASN A 291 15.87 -35.81 -110.04
C ASN A 291 15.34 -36.08 -108.61
N ASN A 292 15.84 -35.29 -107.63
CA ASN A 292 15.15 -34.19 -106.90
C ASN A 292 15.37 -34.10 -105.37
N ALA A 293 15.48 -32.83 -104.93
CA ALA A 293 15.13 -32.23 -103.62
C ALA A 293 16.02 -32.61 -102.41
N ILE A 294 16.72 -31.68 -101.75
CA ILE A 294 16.29 -30.51 -100.93
C ILE A 294 15.25 -30.86 -99.85
N HIS A 295 15.74 -30.88 -98.60
CA HIS A 295 15.14 -30.44 -97.32
C HIS A 295 16.37 -30.27 -96.40
N LEU A 296 16.78 -29.17 -95.77
CA LEU A 296 16.10 -28.04 -95.13
C LEU A 296 14.90 -28.47 -94.29
N TYR A 297 15.15 -28.67 -93.00
CA TYR A 297 14.45 -28.16 -91.80
C TYR A 297 15.41 -28.43 -90.62
N GLU A 298 15.99 -27.38 -90.03
CA GLU A 298 15.63 -26.67 -88.78
C GLU A 298 16.58 -27.04 -87.63
#